data_AF-A0A5J4KT37-F1
#
_entry.id   AF-A0A5J4KT37-F1
#
_cell.length_a   1.000
_cell.length_b   1.000
_cell.length_c   1.000
_cell.angle_alpha   90.00
_cell.angle_beta   90.00
_cell.angle_gamma   90.00
#
_symmetry.space_group_name_H-M   'P 1'
#
loop_
_entity.id
_entity.type
_entity.pdbx_description
1 polymer ?
#
loop_
_entity_poly.entity_id
_entity_poly.type
_entity_poly.pdbx_seq_one_letter_code
_entity_poly.pdbx_strand_id
1 'polypeptide(L)' 'MAPIGYFQRSNGEYVLVHRCLGCDFERFNRIAGDDDFDLVLTLPLVAARTSQDVKRQRLQQWLEGSGIIEGD' A
#
# COMPACT_ATOMS: atom_id res chain seq x y z
N MET A 1 4.43 -2.97 -9.91
CA MET A 1 3.71 -3.09 -8.63
C MET A 1 3.61 -4.57 -8.31
N ALA A 2 4.06 -4.99 -7.13
CA ALA A 2 3.93 -6.37 -6.66
C ALA A 2 2.89 -6.44 -5.53
N PRO A 3 1.99 -7.44 -5.50
CA PRO A 3 1.12 -7.65 -4.35
C PRO A 3 1.97 -8.15 -3.17
N ILE A 4 1.87 -7.48 -2.03
CA ILE A 4 2.68 -7.79 -0.84
C ILE A 4 1.85 -8.27 0.35
N GLY A 5 0.53 -8.17 0.26
CA GLY A 5 -0.35 -8.60 1.34
C GLY A 5 -1.75 -8.04 1.20
N TYR A 6 -2.62 -8.41 2.14
CA TYR A 6 -3.94 -7.83 2.30
C TYR A 6 -4.20 -7.48 3.76
N PHE A 7 -5.18 -6.61 4.02
CA PHE A 7 -5.72 -6.40 5.36
C PHE A 7 -7.23 -6.19 5.29
N GLN A 8 -7.89 -6.31 6.45
CA GLN A 8 -9.30 -6.00 6.59
C GLN A 8 -9.47 -4.70 7.39
N ARG A 9 -10.34 -3.81 6.91
CA ARG A 9 -10.76 -2.61 7.64
C ARG A 9 -11.75 -2.98 8.75
N SER A 10 -11.99 -2.05 9.68
CA SER A 10 -12.96 -2.23 10.76
C SER A 10 -14.40 -2.44 10.29
N ASN A 11 -14.74 -2.02 9.06
CA ASN A 11 -16.04 -2.25 8.42
C ASN A 11 -16.13 -3.59 7.68
N GLY A 12 -15.11 -4.45 7.77
CA GLY A 12 -15.05 -5.75 7.10
C GLY A 12 -14.54 -5.71 5.66
N GLU A 13 -14.25 -4.53 5.10
CA GLU A 13 -13.74 -4.38 3.74
C GLU A 13 -12.30 -4.90 3.63
N TYR A 14 -12.06 -5.81 2.68
CA TYR A 14 -10.72 -6.28 2.34
C TYR A 14 -10.02 -5.31 1.41
N VAL A 15 -8.73 -5.11 1.67
CA VAL A 15 -7.88 -4.19 0.93
C VAL A 15 -6.59 -4.92 0.54
N LEU A 16 -6.30 -4.90 -0.76
CA LEU A 16 -5.08 -5.44 -1.34
C LEU A 16 -3.96 -4.38 -1.29
N VAL A 17 -2.79 -4.79 -0.80
CA VAL A 17 -1.61 -3.94 -0.71
C VAL A 17 -0.64 -4.29 -1.83
N HIS A 18 -0.36 -3.31 -2.68
CA HIS A 18 0.68 -3.40 -3.69
C HIS A 18 1.86 -2.54 -3.32
N ARG A 19 3.08 -2.97 -3.61
CA ARG A 19 4.31 -2.18 -3.46
C ARG A 19 4.96 -1.93 -4.81
N CYS A 20 5.42 -0.71 -5.04
CA CYS A 20 6.22 -0.38 -6.21
C CYS A 20 7.64 -0.94 -6.03
N LEU A 21 8.14 -1.69 -7.01
CA LEU A 21 9.49 -2.25 -6.95
C LEU A 21 10.59 -1.22 -7.26
N GLY A 22 10.23 -0.01 -7.69
CA GLY A 22 11.19 1.08 -7.98
C GLY A 22 11.29 2.15 -6.90
N CYS A 23 10.17 2.51 -6.26
CA CYS A 23 10.11 3.61 -5.28
C CYS A 23 9.48 3.22 -3.94
N ASP A 24 9.29 1.92 -3.68
CA ASP A 24 8.70 1.34 -2.46
C ASP A 24 7.28 1.81 -2.09
N PHE A 25 6.65 2.64 -2.93
CA PHE A 25 5.30 3.15 -2.68
C PHE A 25 4.26 2.05 -2.59
N GLU A 26 3.41 2.13 -1.57
CA GLU A 26 2.32 1.20 -1.31
C GLU A 26 1.00 1.79 -1.86
N ARG A 27 0.25 0.99 -2.63
CA ARG A 27 -1.14 1.28 -3.00
C ARG A 27 -2.09 0.33 -2.28
N PHE A 28 -3.21 0.90 -1.85
CA PHE A 28 -4.26 0.22 -1.13
C PHE A 28 -5.50 0.17 -2.02
N ASN A 29 -5.76 -0.99 -2.60
CA ASN A 29 -6.85 -1.18 -3.55
C ASN A 29 -8.00 -1.93 -2.88
N ARG A 30 -9.22 -1.44 -3.05
CA ARG A 30 -10.42 -2.21 -2.73
C ARG A 30 -10.51 -3.41 -3.69
N ILE A 31 -10.97 -4.54 -3.18
CA ILE A 31 -11.26 -5.73 -3.99
C ILE A 31 -12.58 -5.53 -4.75
N ALA A 32 -12.55 -5.75 -6.06
CA ALA A 32 -13.69 -5.71 -6.96
C ALA A 32 -14.37 -7.09 -7.09
N GLY A 33 -15.54 -7.12 -7.73
CA GLY A 33 -16.32 -8.38 -7.86
C GLY A 33 -15.73 -9.37 -8.87
N ASP A 34 -14.87 -8.90 -9.77
CA ASP A 34 -14.17 -9.66 -10.80
C ASP A 34 -12.73 -10.03 -10.40
N ASP A 35 -12.29 -9.67 -9.19
CA ASP A 35 -11.02 -10.12 -8.64
C ASP A 35 -11.10 -11.61 -8.21
N ASP A 36 -10.00 -12.35 -8.41
CA ASP A 36 -9.84 -13.68 -7.82
C ASP A 36 -9.56 -13.55 -6.32
N PHE A 37 -10.63 -13.63 -5.51
CA PHE A 37 -10.53 -13.44 -4.07
C PHE A 37 -9.74 -14.56 -3.37
N ASP A 38 -9.80 -15.79 -3.88
CA ASP A 38 -9.04 -16.91 -3.32
C ASP A 38 -7.53 -16.65 -3.47
N LEU A 39 -7.11 -16.12 -4.62
CA LEU A 39 -5.72 -15.70 -4.82
C LEU A 39 -5.31 -14.60 -3.83
N VAL A 40 -6.18 -13.63 -3.54
CA VAL A 40 -5.89 -12.59 -2.54
C VAL A 40 -5.66 -13.18 -1.15
N LEU A 41 -6.45 -14.19 -0.76
CA LEU A 41 -6.31 -14.87 0.54
C LEU A 41 -5.01 -15.69 0.66
N THR A 42 -4.33 -15.98 -0.46
CA THR A 42 -2.99 -16.61 -0.42
C THR A 42 -1.86 -15.62 -0.06
N LEU A 43 -2.12 -14.31 -0.13
CA LEU A 43 -1.13 -13.28 0.22
C LEU A 43 -0.98 -13.14 1.75
N PRO A 44 0.13 -12.59 2.25
CA PRO A 44 0.28 -12.36 3.68
C PRO A 44 -0.77 -11.40 4.26
N LEU A 45 -1.32 -11.73 5.43
CA LEU A 45 -2.09 -10.77 6.23
C LEU A 45 -1.14 -9.73 6.83
N VAL A 46 -1.37 -8.45 6.54
CA VAL A 46 -0.55 -7.34 7.03
C VAL A 46 -1.35 -6.40 7.94
N ALA A 47 -0.64 -5.55 8.68
CA ALA A 47 -1.28 -4.53 9.51
C ALA A 47 -2.05 -3.51 8.65
N ALA A 48 -3.26 -3.15 9.10
CA ALA A 48 -4.06 -2.14 8.43
C ALA A 48 -3.34 -0.79 8.43
N ARG A 49 -3.35 -0.09 7.28
CA ARG A 49 -2.79 1.26 7.17
C ARG A 49 -3.81 2.31 7.57
N THR A 50 -3.39 3.20 8.44
CA THR A 50 -4.17 4.35 8.87
C THR A 50 -4.05 5.48 7.85
N SER A 51 -4.97 6.46 7.92
CA SER A 51 -4.84 7.69 7.13
C SER A 51 -3.54 8.45 7.42
N GLN A 52 -2.95 8.29 8.62
CA GLN A 52 -1.67 8.89 8.97
C GLN A 52 -0.51 8.21 8.23
N ASP A 53 -0.53 6.88 8.10
CA ASP A 53 0.48 6.12 7.33
C ASP A 53 0.49 6.56 5.86
N VAL A 54 -0.69 6.68 5.25
CA VAL A 54 -0.84 7.14 3.86
C VAL A 54 -0.30 8.57 3.68
N LYS A 55 -0.61 9.47 4.62
CA LYS A 55 -0.09 10.85 4.59
C LYS A 55 1.44 10.89 4.71
N ARG A 56 2.00 10.11 5.63
CA ARG A 56 3.46 10.00 5.83
C ARG A 56 4.15 9.54 4.55
N GLN A 57 3.61 8.50 3.91
CA GLN A 57 4.17 7.97 2.67
C GLN A 57 4.14 9.00 1.52
N ARG A 58 3.03 9.73 1.34
CA ARG A 58 2.95 10.81 0.34
C ARG A 58 3.93 11.94 0.60
N LEU A 59 4.11 12.32 1.87
CA LEU A 59 5.08 13.34 2.26
C LEU A 59 6.50 12.88 1.93
N GLN A 60 6.83 11.64 2.27
CA GLN A 60 8.14 11.06 1.96
C GLN A 60 8.42 11.06 0.45
N GLN A 61 7.44 10.64 -0.37
CA GLN A 61 7.57 10.71 -1.82
C GLN A 61 7.79 12.14 -2.34
N TRP A 62 7.11 13.12 -1.74
CA TRP A 62 7.29 14.52 -2.12
C TRP A 62 8.71 15.00 -1.78
N LEU A 63 9.23 14.66 -0.59
CA LEU A 63 10.59 15.00 -0.18
C LEU A 63 11.64 14.36 -1.09
N GLU A 64 11.51 13.06 -1.36
CA GLU A 64 12.42 12.31 -2.24
C GLU A 64 12.35 12.79 -3.69
N GLY A 65 11.15 13.07 -4.20
CA GLY A 65 10.94 13.56 -5.58
C GLY A 65 11.31 15.04 -5.79
N SER A 66 11.45 15.83 -4.72
CA SER A 66 11.83 17.24 -4.81
C SER A 66 13.36 17.46 -4.81
N GLY A 67 14.18 16.41 -4.68
CA GLY A 67 15.64 16.53 -4.71
C GLY A 67 16.24 17.31 -3.54
N ILE A 68 15.54 17.41 -2.39
CA ILE A 68 16.00 18.20 -1.23
C ILE A 68 16.95 17.37 -0.32
N ILE A 69 17.38 16.19 -0.75
CA ILE A 69 18.25 15.30 0.02
C ILE A 69 19.57 15.02 -0.72
N GLU A 70 20.29 16.07 -1.12
CA GLU A 70 21.75 16.05 -1.15
C GLU A 70 22.26 17.34 -0.52
N GLY A 71 22.73 17.20 0.71
CA GLY A 71 23.21 18.29 1.55
C GLY A 71 23.91 17.72 2.76
N ASP A 72 25.06 17.09 2.52
CA ASP A 72 26.28 17.17 3.34
C ASP A 72 27.49 16.69 2.52
#